data_AF-A0A5Y0KIX7-F1
#
_entry.id   AF-A0A5Y0KIX7-F1
#
_cell.length_a   1.000
_cell.length_b   1.000
_cell.length_c   1.000
_cell.angle_alpha   90.00
_cell.angle_beta   90.00
_cell.angle_gamma   90.00
#
_symmetry.space_group_name_H-M   'P 1'
#
loop_
_entity.id
_entity.type
_entity.pdbx_description
1 polymer ?
#
loop_
_entity_poly.entity_id
_entity_poly.type
_entity_poly.pdbx_seq_one_letter_code
_entity_poly.pdbx_strand_id
1 'polypeptide(L)'
;MQNNIDFKKILRESGMPVDEQTVRDTLQQAADDEKLVTNTSRMSPFWRIVQLLVIKPYLWIVDALLNNVISNLFLMTASGPFVDLFAAALKLTRKSATRAAGKITFTKASPDNNVTVPAGTLIQTERINGVIYTVATDKQVVIPAGTRSALIDATATDSGTAFNLAPGYYQILPKAIDGIASVRNDDNWLTMPGANQENDDELKDRCRNQFNLAGSYHTDAVYRSLIAAQAGLTIDRIFFLHDAPRGPGTANAYLLLDTGVISQPYIDQVNDYIMSQGHHGHGDDMCCFAMPETHHDLTVTVYVKNLSNISNDDISHLKSGVENLIRCAFRENDNY
;
A
#
# COMPACT_ATOMS: atom_id res chain seq x y z
N MET A 1 8.60 12.83 -7.93
CA MET A 1 10.00 13.25 -8.23
C MET A 1 10.89 12.61 -7.18
N GLN A 2 11.64 11.57 -7.55
CA GLN A 2 12.64 10.98 -6.66
C GLN A 2 13.87 11.89 -6.68
N ASN A 3 14.06 12.70 -5.64
CA ASN A 3 15.27 13.51 -5.50
C ASN A 3 16.41 12.59 -5.06
N ASN A 4 17.13 12.05 -6.04
CA ASN A 4 18.28 11.20 -5.80
C ASN A 4 19.50 12.10 -5.51
N ILE A 5 19.62 12.59 -4.27
CA ILE A 5 20.71 13.45 -3.83
C ILE A 5 21.94 12.59 -3.56
N ASP A 6 23.02 12.83 -4.29
CA ASP A 6 24.33 12.22 -4.01
C ASP A 6 25.07 13.02 -2.93
N PHE A 7 24.81 12.68 -1.66
CA PHE A 7 25.48 13.31 -0.52
C PHE A 7 27.00 13.08 -0.52
N LYS A 8 27.48 11.97 -1.09
CA LYS A 8 28.90 11.67 -1.18
C LYS A 8 29.61 12.63 -2.14
N LYS A 9 28.97 12.95 -3.26
CA LYS A 9 29.45 13.99 -4.18
C LYS A 9 29.52 15.37 -3.51
N ILE A 10 28.50 15.75 -2.73
CA ILE A 10 28.49 17.03 -2.01
C ILE A 10 29.68 17.14 -1.05
N LEU A 11 29.96 16.10 -0.25
CA LEU A 11 31.12 16.09 0.66
C LEU A 11 32.45 16.11 -0.10
N ARG A 12 32.53 15.42 -1.24
CA ARG A 12 33.73 15.47 -2.10
C ARG A 12 33.99 16.91 -2.60
N GLU A 13 32.94 17.60 -3.04
CA GLU A 13 33.02 18.99 -3.51
C GLU A 13 33.35 19.98 -2.38
N SER A 14 33.03 19.66 -1.12
CA SER A 14 33.48 20.44 0.04
C SER A 14 34.93 20.16 0.46
N GLY A 15 35.66 19.33 -0.30
CA GLY A 15 37.06 18.99 -0.03
C GLY A 15 37.26 17.86 0.98
N MET A 16 36.20 17.14 1.37
CA MET A 16 36.32 16.00 2.28
C MET A 16 36.78 14.75 1.51
N PRO A 17 37.80 14.02 2.00
CA PRO A 17 38.16 12.72 1.43
C PRO A 17 37.05 11.70 1.68
N VAL A 18 36.43 11.18 0.62
CA VAL A 18 35.30 10.23 0.75
C VAL A 18 35.54 8.90 0.03
N ASP A 19 36.63 8.80 -0.74
CA ASP A 19 37.01 7.60 -1.48
C ASP A 19 38.37 7.10 -0.98
N GLU A 20 38.55 5.77 -0.94
CA GLU A 20 39.72 5.14 -0.31
C GLU A 20 41.06 5.73 -0.78
N GLN A 21 41.19 5.99 -2.08
CA GLN A 21 42.41 6.58 -2.64
C GLN A 21 42.66 8.00 -2.12
N THR A 22 41.64 8.85 -2.10
CA THR A 22 41.76 10.22 -1.56
C THR A 22 42.08 10.24 -0.07
N VAL A 23 41.54 9.30 0.71
CA VAL A 23 41.88 9.14 2.13
C VAL A 23 43.32 8.67 2.31
N ARG A 24 43.78 7.72 1.47
CA ARG A 24 45.17 7.26 1.44
C ARG A 24 46.14 8.39 1.16
N ASP A 25 45.85 9.20 0.15
CA ASP A 25 46.70 10.32 -0.26
C ASP A 25 46.74 11.41 0.83
N THR A 26 45.59 11.71 1.44
CA THR A 26 45.50 12.66 2.57
C THR A 26 46.29 12.16 3.78
N LEU A 27 46.17 10.88 4.13
CA LEU A 27 46.92 10.27 5.23
C LEU A 27 48.43 10.25 4.95
N GLN A 28 48.83 10.00 3.69
CA GLN A 28 50.23 10.03 3.28
C GLN A 28 50.81 11.44 3.42
N GLN A 29 50.11 12.46 2.94
CA GLN A 29 50.53 13.85 3.07
C GLN A 29 50.71 14.25 4.54
N ALA A 30 49.77 13.90 5.41
CA ALA A 30 49.89 14.18 6.84
C ALA A 30 51.11 13.49 7.48
N ALA A 31 51.42 12.25 7.08
CA ALA A 31 52.60 11.54 7.59
C ALA A 31 53.92 12.15 7.09
N ASP A 32 53.95 12.64 5.86
CA ASP A 32 55.11 13.29 5.26
C ASP A 32 55.39 14.66 5.92
N ASP A 33 54.33 15.41 6.25
CA ASP A 33 54.42 16.71 6.94
C ASP A 33 54.96 16.57 8.37
N GLU A 34 54.44 15.60 9.13
CA GLU A 34 54.82 15.35 10.53
C GLU A 34 56.18 14.64 10.68
N LYS A 35 56.66 13.96 9.62
CA LYS A 35 57.95 13.23 9.57
C LYS A 35 58.13 12.18 10.68
N LEU A 36 57.03 11.67 11.23
CA LEU A 36 57.03 10.67 12.30
C LEU A 36 57.28 9.24 11.79
N VAL A 37 56.96 8.97 10.52
CA VAL A 37 57.12 7.66 9.89
C VAL A 37 58.12 7.76 8.75
N THR A 38 59.28 7.12 8.89
CA THR A 38 60.36 7.18 7.89
C THR A 38 60.23 6.14 6.78
N ASN A 39 59.40 5.11 6.96
CA ASN A 39 59.14 4.07 5.96
C ASN A 39 57.65 3.93 5.65
N THR A 40 57.19 4.75 4.71
CA THR A 40 55.82 4.78 4.16
C THR A 40 55.66 3.95 2.88
N SER A 41 56.61 3.05 2.59
CA SER A 41 56.53 2.16 1.41
C SER A 41 55.26 1.31 1.43
N ARG A 42 54.67 1.08 0.25
CA ARG A 42 53.54 0.14 0.08
C ARG A 42 53.87 -1.28 0.54
N MET A 43 55.14 -1.65 0.60
CA MET A 43 55.60 -2.96 1.06
C MET A 43 55.85 -3.02 2.57
N SER A 44 55.82 -1.89 3.27
CA SER A 44 56.06 -1.80 4.72
C SER A 44 54.89 -2.42 5.49
N PRO A 45 55.08 -3.53 6.23
CA PRO A 45 54.00 -4.14 7.01
C PRO A 45 53.45 -3.19 8.08
N PHE A 46 54.32 -2.40 8.71
CA PHE A 46 53.93 -1.39 9.69
C PHE A 46 53.02 -0.32 9.06
N TRP A 47 53.42 0.29 7.94
CA TRP A 47 52.63 1.32 7.29
C TRP A 47 51.29 0.80 6.77
N ARG A 48 51.27 -0.44 6.24
CA ARG A 48 50.02 -1.11 5.83
C ARG A 48 49.07 -1.30 7.01
N ILE A 49 49.57 -1.67 8.18
CA ILE A 49 48.74 -1.81 9.39
C ILE A 49 48.18 -0.45 9.81
N VAL A 50 49.01 0.60 9.86
CA VAL A 50 48.55 1.97 10.18
C VAL A 50 47.47 2.42 9.21
N GLN A 51 47.70 2.28 7.90
CA GLN A 51 46.72 2.60 6.86
C GLN A 51 45.40 1.84 7.07
N LEU A 52 45.44 0.54 7.36
CA LEU A 52 44.23 -0.24 7.61
C LEU A 52 43.48 0.22 8.86
N LEU A 53 44.21 0.54 9.94
CA LEU A 53 43.63 0.99 11.21
C LEU A 53 43.01 2.40 11.12
N VAL A 54 43.45 3.22 10.18
CA VAL A 54 42.91 4.58 9.98
C VAL A 54 41.84 4.61 8.89
N ILE A 55 42.15 4.09 7.71
CA ILE A 55 41.29 4.26 6.51
C ILE A 55 39.99 3.47 6.64
N LYS A 56 40.03 2.23 7.13
CA LYS A 56 38.81 1.41 7.23
C LYS A 56 37.81 2.01 8.22
N PRO A 57 38.18 2.35 9.47
CA PRO A 57 37.24 3.01 10.38
C PRO A 57 36.80 4.37 9.88
N TYR A 58 37.69 5.17 9.28
CA TYR A 58 37.33 6.46 8.71
C TYR A 58 36.24 6.34 7.64
N LEU A 59 36.44 5.48 6.64
CA LEU A 59 35.44 5.28 5.58
C LEU A 59 34.14 4.74 6.14
N TRP A 60 34.20 3.82 7.10
CA TRP A 60 33.00 3.32 7.78
C TRP A 60 32.24 4.43 8.51
N ILE A 61 32.93 5.33 9.22
CA ILE A 61 32.31 6.49 9.88
C ILE A 61 31.68 7.42 8.83
N VAL A 62 32.38 7.70 7.74
CA VAL A 62 31.86 8.56 6.65
C VAL A 62 30.60 7.96 6.04
N ASP A 63 30.62 6.68 5.70
CA ASP A 63 29.45 5.97 5.15
C ASP A 63 28.31 5.91 6.17
N ALA A 64 28.60 5.71 7.45
CA ALA A 64 27.59 5.72 8.51
C ALA A 64 26.95 7.11 8.68
N LEU A 65 27.75 8.18 8.63
CA LEU A 65 27.25 9.56 8.69
C LEU A 65 26.40 9.91 7.47
N LEU A 66 26.86 9.56 6.27
CA LEU A 66 26.14 9.80 5.02
C LEU A 66 24.78 9.10 5.01
N ASN A 67 24.78 7.79 5.27
CA ASN A 67 23.59 6.95 5.09
C ASN A 67 22.61 7.05 6.26
N ASN A 68 23.07 7.27 7.49
CA ASN A 68 22.19 7.25 8.66
C ASN A 68 21.93 8.64 9.26
N VAL A 69 22.85 9.59 9.12
CA VAL A 69 22.68 10.93 9.69
C VAL A 69 22.21 11.88 8.61
N ILE A 70 23.05 12.18 7.62
CA ILE A 70 22.80 13.19 6.59
C ILE A 70 21.55 12.86 5.78
N SER A 71 21.40 11.60 5.34
CA SER A 71 20.21 11.17 4.60
C SER A 71 18.92 11.35 5.42
N ASN A 72 18.98 11.22 6.74
CA ASN A 72 17.82 11.38 7.61
C ASN A 72 17.61 12.82 8.13
N LEU A 73 18.45 13.79 7.77
CA LEU A 73 18.26 15.21 8.12
C LEU A 73 17.15 15.90 7.32
N PHE A 74 16.75 15.32 6.18
CA PHE A 74 15.75 15.91 5.30
C PHE A 74 14.61 14.92 5.06
N LEU A 75 13.36 15.39 5.16
CA LEU A 75 12.17 14.56 4.97
C LEU A 75 12.21 13.74 3.67
N MET A 76 12.67 14.34 2.57
CA MET A 76 12.66 13.67 1.24
C MET A 76 13.60 12.48 1.17
N THR A 77 14.70 12.48 1.92
CA THR A 77 15.72 11.43 1.91
C THR A 77 15.66 10.53 3.15
N ALA A 78 14.88 10.92 4.16
CA ALA A 78 14.71 10.16 5.38
C ALA A 78 14.02 8.80 5.13
N SER A 79 14.25 7.85 6.03
CA SER A 79 13.63 6.52 5.99
C SER A 79 13.30 6.02 7.40
N GLY A 80 12.34 5.10 7.48
CA GLY A 80 11.89 4.45 8.70
C GLY A 80 11.51 5.46 9.80
N PRO A 81 12.00 5.27 11.05
CA PRO A 81 11.60 6.09 12.19
C PRO A 81 11.83 7.59 12.04
N PHE A 82 12.77 8.02 11.18
CA PHE A 82 13.01 9.45 10.95
C PHE A 82 11.87 10.09 10.17
N VAL A 83 11.22 9.36 9.25
CA VAL A 83 10.02 9.85 8.55
C VAL A 83 8.88 10.02 9.56
N ASP A 84 8.73 9.07 10.49
CA ASP A 84 7.73 9.17 11.56
C ASP A 84 7.99 10.37 12.47
N LEU A 85 9.26 10.71 12.75
CA LEU A 85 9.62 11.90 13.52
C LEU A 85 9.22 13.20 12.81
N PHE A 86 9.48 13.30 11.50
CA PHE A 86 9.02 14.44 10.71
C PHE A 86 7.49 14.52 10.65
N ALA A 87 6.82 13.38 10.47
CA ALA A 87 5.36 13.31 10.49
C ALA A 87 4.79 13.80 11.83
N ALA A 88 5.37 13.36 12.95
CA ALA A 88 4.95 13.76 14.29
C ALA A 88 5.10 15.28 14.50
N ALA A 89 6.18 15.89 13.99
CA ALA A 89 6.36 17.35 14.02
C ALA A 89 5.25 18.11 13.28
N LEU A 90 4.61 17.46 12.30
CA LEU A 90 3.48 17.95 11.53
C LEU A 90 2.11 17.49 12.07
N LYS A 91 2.09 16.88 13.27
CA LYS A 91 0.89 16.27 13.90
C LYS A 91 0.25 15.16 13.05
N LEU A 92 1.05 14.48 12.26
CA LEU A 92 0.64 13.31 11.50
C LEU A 92 1.15 12.04 12.18
N THR A 93 0.38 10.97 12.08
CA THR A 93 0.76 9.62 12.49
C THR A 93 0.62 8.67 11.31
N ARG A 94 1.58 7.76 11.14
CA ARG A 94 1.54 6.75 10.07
C ARG A 94 0.24 5.95 10.15
N LYS A 95 -0.44 5.79 9.02
CA LYS A 95 -1.64 4.93 8.96
C LYS A 95 -1.24 3.48 9.23
N SER A 96 -1.93 2.86 10.18
CA SER A 96 -1.82 1.42 10.43
C SER A 96 -2.52 0.63 9.34
N ALA A 97 -2.11 -0.62 9.14
CA ALA A 97 -2.83 -1.53 8.26
C ALA A 97 -4.26 -1.78 8.79
N THR A 98 -5.21 -1.91 7.88
CA THR A 98 -6.62 -2.18 8.20
C THR A 98 -7.08 -3.46 7.53
N ARG A 99 -8.11 -4.09 8.12
CA ARG A 99 -8.71 -5.32 7.63
C ARG A 99 -9.91 -4.97 6.77
N ALA A 100 -10.05 -5.67 5.64
CA ALA A 100 -11.26 -5.56 4.83
C ALA A 100 -12.46 -6.07 5.63
N ALA A 101 -13.57 -5.35 5.59
CA ALA A 101 -14.83 -5.78 6.18
C ALA A 101 -15.96 -5.56 5.18
N GLY A 102 -16.98 -6.40 5.27
CA GLY A 102 -18.06 -6.41 4.30
C GLY A 102 -19.18 -7.34 4.67
N LYS A 103 -20.11 -7.54 3.73
CA LYS A 103 -21.26 -8.41 3.90
C LYS A 103 -21.19 -9.60 2.95
N ILE A 104 -21.25 -10.80 3.51
CA ILE A 104 -21.26 -12.04 2.75
C ILE A 104 -22.70 -12.58 2.71
N THR A 105 -23.15 -12.99 1.53
CA THR A 105 -24.46 -13.60 1.34
C THR A 105 -24.39 -15.08 1.70
N PHE A 106 -25.18 -15.48 2.69
CA PHE A 106 -25.40 -16.87 3.06
C PHE A 106 -26.74 -17.33 2.50
N THR A 107 -26.76 -18.41 1.73
CA THR A 107 -27.98 -18.98 1.14
C THR A 107 -28.31 -20.32 1.79
N LYS A 108 -29.53 -20.47 2.30
CA LYS A 108 -29.98 -21.73 2.91
C LYS A 108 -30.26 -22.80 1.86
N ALA A 109 -30.07 -24.07 2.24
CA ALA A 109 -30.46 -25.23 1.44
C ALA A 109 -31.99 -25.37 1.35
N SER A 110 -32.70 -25.15 2.46
CA SER A 110 -34.16 -25.06 2.52
C SER A 110 -34.59 -23.75 3.20
N PRO A 111 -35.54 -22.98 2.62
CA PRO A 111 -36.00 -21.74 3.22
C PRO A 111 -36.81 -21.98 4.51
N ASP A 112 -37.37 -23.17 4.71
CA ASP A 112 -38.37 -23.44 5.76
C ASP A 112 -37.78 -23.61 7.16
N ASN A 113 -36.47 -23.85 7.26
CA ASN A 113 -35.79 -24.07 8.54
C ASN A 113 -35.12 -22.79 9.05
N ASN A 114 -35.08 -22.61 10.36
CA ASN A 114 -34.16 -21.66 10.99
C ASN A 114 -32.74 -22.20 10.85
N VAL A 115 -31.78 -21.35 10.45
CA VAL A 115 -30.36 -21.72 10.39
C VAL A 115 -29.55 -20.71 11.16
N THR A 116 -28.69 -21.19 12.05
CA THR A 116 -27.81 -20.35 12.86
C THR A 116 -26.41 -20.38 12.28
N VAL A 117 -25.89 -19.23 11.90
CA VAL A 117 -24.49 -19.03 11.49
C VAL A 117 -23.71 -18.51 12.71
N PRO A 118 -22.76 -19.28 13.26
CA PRO A 118 -21.95 -18.84 14.40
C PRO A 118 -21.06 -17.63 14.07
N ALA A 119 -20.67 -16.87 15.10
CA ALA A 119 -19.57 -15.92 14.99
C ALA A 119 -18.25 -16.66 14.69
N GLY A 120 -17.33 -16.03 13.97
CA GLY A 120 -16.05 -16.62 13.57
C GLY A 120 -16.17 -17.70 12.49
N THR A 121 -17.31 -17.80 11.81
CA THR A 121 -17.46 -18.69 10.64
C THR A 121 -16.52 -18.20 9.54
N LEU A 122 -15.59 -19.06 9.12
CA LEU A 122 -14.62 -18.74 8.07
C LEU A 122 -15.23 -18.91 6.68
N ILE A 123 -14.99 -17.96 5.79
CA ILE A 123 -15.30 -18.01 4.36
C ILE A 123 -14.02 -17.75 3.60
N GLN A 124 -13.73 -18.62 2.64
CA GLN A 124 -12.45 -18.68 1.95
C GLN A 124 -12.59 -18.49 0.44
N THR A 125 -11.48 -18.10 -0.14
CA THR A 125 -11.24 -18.12 -1.57
C THR A 125 -10.71 -19.49 -2.00
N GLU A 126 -10.81 -19.79 -3.30
CA GLU A 126 -9.89 -20.75 -3.91
C GLU A 126 -8.44 -20.24 -3.78
N ARG A 127 -7.45 -21.11 -3.98
CA ARG A 127 -6.05 -20.66 -3.98
C ARG A 127 -5.78 -19.67 -5.10
N ILE A 128 -5.38 -18.45 -4.74
CA ILE A 128 -4.87 -17.43 -5.65
C ILE A 128 -3.35 -17.43 -5.47
N ASN A 129 -2.61 -17.93 -6.45
CA ASN A 129 -1.14 -18.16 -6.39
C ASN A 129 -0.67 -18.81 -5.08
N GLY A 130 -1.41 -19.81 -4.60
CA GLY A 130 -1.07 -20.56 -3.38
C GLY A 130 -1.48 -19.90 -2.06
N VAL A 131 -2.02 -18.68 -2.09
CA VAL A 131 -2.59 -17.98 -0.92
C VAL A 131 -4.10 -18.22 -0.85
N ILE A 132 -4.61 -18.48 0.35
CA ILE A 132 -6.05 -18.58 0.64
C ILE A 132 -6.44 -17.38 1.50
N TYR A 133 -7.11 -16.41 0.90
CA TYR A 133 -7.70 -15.30 1.63
C TYR A 133 -8.95 -15.77 2.35
N THR A 134 -9.12 -15.30 3.59
CA THR A 134 -10.20 -15.71 4.49
C THR A 134 -10.86 -14.49 5.13
N VAL A 135 -12.18 -14.50 5.22
CA VAL A 135 -12.98 -13.60 6.07
C VAL A 135 -13.69 -14.42 7.15
N ALA A 136 -14.02 -13.79 8.27
CA ALA A 136 -14.72 -14.43 9.39
C ALA A 136 -15.96 -13.62 9.75
N THR A 137 -17.09 -14.28 10.01
CA THR A 137 -18.31 -13.59 10.47
C THR A 137 -18.09 -12.92 11.82
N ASP A 138 -18.56 -11.69 11.98
CA ASP A 138 -18.26 -10.90 13.18
C ASP A 138 -19.10 -11.33 14.39
N LYS A 139 -20.34 -11.74 14.13
CA LYS A 139 -21.34 -12.10 15.15
C LYS A 139 -22.15 -13.32 14.71
N GLN A 140 -22.78 -13.97 15.69
CA GLN A 140 -23.76 -15.01 15.40
C GLN A 140 -25.01 -14.38 14.79
N VAL A 141 -25.52 -14.99 13.72
CA VAL A 141 -26.75 -14.56 13.04
C VAL A 141 -27.67 -15.75 12.88
N VAL A 142 -28.95 -15.56 13.17
CA VAL A 142 -30.02 -16.54 12.89
C VAL A 142 -30.75 -16.10 11.64
N ILE A 143 -30.72 -16.94 10.61
CA ILE A 143 -31.52 -16.77 9.39
C ILE A 143 -32.87 -17.45 9.64
N PRO A 144 -33.97 -16.69 9.78
CA PRO A 144 -35.27 -17.25 10.15
C PRO A 144 -35.85 -18.11 9.02
N ALA A 145 -36.77 -19.00 9.40
CA ALA A 145 -37.65 -19.71 8.47
C ALA A 145 -38.40 -18.71 7.57
N GLY A 146 -38.60 -19.06 6.30
CA GLY A 146 -39.20 -18.20 5.27
C GLY A 146 -38.22 -17.26 4.55
N THR A 147 -37.02 -17.02 5.09
CA THR A 147 -35.99 -16.18 4.46
C THR A 147 -34.93 -17.05 3.77
N ARG A 148 -34.81 -17.00 2.44
CA ARG A 148 -33.88 -17.88 1.67
C ARG A 148 -32.40 -17.55 1.89
N SER A 149 -32.06 -16.28 2.03
CA SER A 149 -30.68 -15.81 2.17
C SER A 149 -30.58 -14.63 3.14
N ALA A 150 -29.40 -14.42 3.70
CA ALA A 150 -29.11 -13.27 4.55
C ALA A 150 -27.70 -12.72 4.28
N LEU A 151 -27.57 -11.40 4.37
CA LEU A 151 -26.27 -10.72 4.40
C LEU A 151 -25.73 -10.73 5.82
N ILE A 152 -24.52 -11.24 6.00
CA ILE A 152 -23.87 -11.36 7.31
C ILE A 152 -22.55 -10.59 7.27
N ASP A 153 -22.35 -9.73 8.26
CA ASP A 153 -21.12 -8.95 8.39
C ASP A 153 -19.92 -9.88 8.68
N ALA A 154 -18.85 -9.69 7.91
CA ALA A 154 -17.62 -10.46 8.00
C ALA A 154 -16.39 -9.58 7.79
N THR A 155 -15.33 -9.87 8.54
CA THR A 155 -14.04 -9.18 8.48
C THR A 155 -12.94 -10.14 8.03
N ALA A 156 -12.09 -9.71 7.10
CA ALA A 156 -10.87 -10.40 6.66
C ALA A 156 -10.05 -10.85 7.86
N THR A 157 -9.45 -12.04 7.84
CA THR A 157 -8.69 -12.58 8.98
C THR A 157 -7.36 -11.87 9.22
N ASP A 158 -6.83 -11.21 8.19
CA ASP A 158 -5.61 -10.42 8.22
C ASP A 158 -5.85 -9.04 7.55
N SER A 159 -4.90 -8.14 7.71
CA SER A 159 -4.91 -6.79 7.14
C SER A 159 -4.30 -6.74 5.75
N GLY A 160 -4.57 -5.65 5.02
CA GLY A 160 -3.94 -5.37 3.73
C GLY A 160 -4.91 -5.27 2.57
N THR A 161 -4.43 -4.66 1.48
CA THR A 161 -5.18 -4.43 0.24
C THR A 161 -5.57 -5.74 -0.46
N ALA A 162 -4.78 -6.79 -0.27
CA ALA A 162 -4.97 -8.10 -0.89
C ALA A 162 -6.31 -8.77 -0.52
N PHE A 163 -6.96 -8.33 0.57
CA PHE A 163 -8.26 -8.85 0.99
C PHE A 163 -9.44 -8.15 0.32
N ASN A 164 -9.22 -7.06 -0.43
CA ASN A 164 -10.24 -6.30 -1.16
C ASN A 164 -10.65 -7.00 -2.46
N LEU A 165 -11.01 -8.28 -2.39
CA LEU A 165 -11.26 -9.08 -3.58
C LEU A 165 -12.60 -8.71 -4.24
N ALA A 166 -12.64 -8.81 -5.57
CA ALA A 166 -13.85 -8.59 -6.35
C ALA A 166 -14.99 -9.58 -5.98
N PRO A 167 -16.24 -9.30 -6.38
CA PRO A 167 -17.38 -10.20 -6.15
C PRO A 167 -17.14 -11.63 -6.66
N GLY A 168 -17.55 -12.63 -5.89
CA GLY A 168 -17.43 -14.06 -6.23
C GLY A 168 -16.16 -14.75 -5.76
N TYR A 169 -15.15 -14.03 -5.26
CA TYR A 169 -13.92 -14.63 -4.75
C TYR A 169 -14.14 -15.40 -3.43
N TYR A 170 -14.84 -14.81 -2.45
CA TYR A 170 -15.14 -15.44 -1.16
C TYR A 170 -16.38 -16.32 -1.29
N GLN A 171 -16.19 -17.60 -1.59
CA GLN A 171 -17.29 -18.51 -1.91
C GLN A 171 -17.20 -19.91 -1.28
N ILE A 172 -16.11 -20.21 -0.56
CA ILE A 172 -15.87 -21.52 0.03
C ILE A 172 -16.15 -21.49 1.53
N LEU A 173 -16.94 -22.44 2.01
CA LEU A 173 -17.19 -22.67 3.42
C LEU A 173 -16.37 -23.90 3.88
N PRO A 174 -15.14 -23.74 4.41
CA PRO A 174 -14.26 -24.86 4.75
C PRO A 174 -14.84 -25.79 5.82
N LYS A 175 -15.70 -25.27 6.70
CA LYS A 175 -16.49 -26.06 7.65
C LYS A 175 -17.97 -25.86 7.36
N ALA A 176 -18.61 -26.88 6.81
CA ALA A 176 -20.02 -26.85 6.49
C ALA A 176 -20.88 -26.46 7.71
N ILE A 177 -21.87 -25.60 7.48
CA ILE A 177 -22.92 -25.27 8.44
C ILE A 177 -24.18 -25.97 7.97
N ASP A 178 -24.79 -26.74 8.86
CA ASP A 178 -26.03 -27.44 8.53
C ASP A 178 -27.13 -26.45 8.09
N GLY A 179 -27.79 -26.77 6.97
CA GLY A 179 -28.80 -25.91 6.37
C GLY A 179 -28.28 -24.75 5.51
N ILE A 180 -26.97 -24.50 5.39
CA ILE A 180 -26.38 -23.55 4.43
C ILE A 180 -25.97 -24.29 3.15
N ALA A 181 -26.43 -23.81 1.99
CA ALA A 181 -26.09 -24.36 0.67
C ALA A 181 -24.89 -23.68 0.02
N SER A 182 -24.75 -22.36 0.18
CA SER A 182 -23.65 -21.59 -0.40
C SER A 182 -23.41 -20.30 0.34
N VAL A 183 -22.19 -19.79 0.19
CA VAL A 183 -21.75 -18.46 0.63
C VAL A 183 -21.11 -17.75 -0.54
N ARG A 184 -21.29 -16.43 -0.65
CA ARG A 184 -20.66 -15.63 -1.70
C ARG A 184 -20.54 -14.16 -1.29
N ASN A 185 -19.44 -13.50 -1.64
CA ASN A 185 -19.39 -12.03 -1.66
C ASN A 185 -20.00 -11.50 -2.97
N ASP A 186 -21.09 -10.74 -2.87
CA ASP A 186 -21.76 -10.16 -4.04
C ASP A 186 -21.23 -8.76 -4.36
N ASP A 187 -21.85 -8.08 -5.32
CA ASP A 187 -21.54 -6.67 -5.63
C ASP A 187 -21.72 -5.79 -4.39
N ASN A 188 -20.87 -4.77 -4.26
CA ASN A 188 -20.86 -3.85 -3.10
C ASN A 188 -20.65 -4.53 -1.73
N TRP A 189 -20.10 -5.75 -1.68
CA TRP A 189 -19.89 -6.44 -0.40
C TRP A 189 -18.97 -5.68 0.55
N LEU A 190 -17.92 -5.01 0.02
CA LEU A 190 -16.85 -4.39 0.78
C LEU A 190 -17.31 -3.09 1.43
N THR A 191 -17.70 -3.12 2.71
CA THR A 191 -18.15 -1.92 3.44
C THR A 191 -16.98 -1.09 3.97
N MET A 192 -15.86 -1.74 4.27
CA MET A 192 -14.61 -1.10 4.67
C MET A 192 -13.44 -1.78 3.96
N PRO A 193 -12.67 -1.08 3.11
CA PRO A 193 -11.51 -1.67 2.47
C PRO A 193 -10.38 -1.93 3.48
N GLY A 194 -9.69 -3.04 3.28
CA GLY A 194 -8.40 -3.32 3.88
C GLY A 194 -7.31 -2.48 3.22
N ALA A 195 -6.33 -2.06 4.01
CA ALA A 195 -5.21 -1.25 3.56
C ALA A 195 -3.93 -1.78 4.19
N ASN A 196 -2.82 -1.68 3.45
CA ASN A 196 -1.50 -1.95 3.99
C ASN A 196 -1.09 -0.82 4.95
N GLN A 197 -0.09 -1.08 5.78
CA GLN A 197 0.53 0.00 6.54
C GLN A 197 1.14 1.01 5.56
N GLU A 198 0.92 2.30 5.82
CA GLU A 198 1.43 3.37 4.98
C GLU A 198 2.96 3.32 4.91
N ASN A 199 3.49 3.31 3.69
CA ASN A 199 4.93 3.26 3.46
C ASN A 199 5.58 4.65 3.63
N ASP A 200 6.92 4.68 3.64
CA ASP A 200 7.65 5.92 3.87
C ASP A 200 7.39 7.00 2.81
N ASP A 201 7.24 6.62 1.55
CA ASP A 201 7.07 7.58 0.47
C ASP A 201 5.65 8.17 0.49
N GLU A 202 4.63 7.36 0.77
CA GLU A 202 3.26 7.81 1.03
C GLU A 202 3.20 8.78 2.22
N LEU A 203 3.88 8.44 3.32
CA LEU A 203 3.94 9.30 4.51
C LEU A 203 4.66 10.63 4.22
N LYS A 204 5.78 10.60 3.47
CA LYS A 204 6.49 11.82 3.03
C LYS A 204 5.59 12.72 2.18
N ASP A 205 4.82 12.15 1.26
CA ASP A 205 3.91 12.91 0.42
C ASP A 205 2.79 13.55 1.26
N ARG A 206 2.25 12.83 2.25
CA ARG A 206 1.28 13.41 3.18
C ARG A 206 1.89 14.51 4.06
N CYS A 207 3.12 14.34 4.54
CA CYS A 207 3.85 15.37 5.28
C CYS A 207 4.01 16.64 4.45
N ARG A 208 4.37 16.52 3.16
CA ARG A 208 4.46 17.66 2.25
C ARG A 208 3.11 18.31 2.02
N ASN A 209 2.05 17.51 1.89
CA ASN A 209 0.71 18.02 1.71
C ASN A 209 0.18 18.78 2.93
N GLN A 210 0.67 18.48 4.14
CA GLN A 210 0.28 19.19 5.36
C GLN A 210 0.50 20.71 5.27
N PHE A 211 1.54 21.15 4.55
CA PHE A 211 1.80 22.57 4.35
C PHE A 211 0.73 23.27 3.50
N ASN A 212 0.03 22.53 2.62
CA ASN A 212 -1.09 23.05 1.85
C ASN A 212 -2.36 23.24 2.69
N LEU A 213 -2.48 22.52 3.82
CA LEU A 213 -3.63 22.60 4.73
C LEU A 213 -3.63 23.85 5.62
N ALA A 214 -2.54 24.63 5.63
CA ALA A 214 -2.46 25.85 6.44
C ALA A 214 -3.35 26.98 5.90
N GLY A 215 -3.83 26.88 4.65
CA GLY A 215 -4.76 27.83 4.04
C GLY A 215 -6.22 27.51 4.38
N SER A 216 -7.03 28.55 4.61
CA SER A 216 -8.49 28.40 4.80
C SER A 216 -9.27 28.14 3.51
N TYR A 217 -8.57 28.02 2.38
CA TYR A 217 -9.17 27.76 1.07
C TYR A 217 -9.07 26.26 0.76
N HIS A 218 -10.20 25.66 0.37
CA HIS A 218 -10.26 24.26 0.00
C HIS A 218 -9.77 24.08 -1.44
N THR A 219 -8.46 23.99 -1.60
CA THR A 219 -7.82 23.62 -2.87
C THR A 219 -7.90 22.11 -3.10
N ASP A 220 -7.63 21.64 -4.32
CA ASP A 220 -7.47 20.21 -4.63
C ASP A 220 -6.57 19.48 -3.62
N ALA A 221 -5.48 20.12 -3.20
CA ALA A 221 -4.54 19.55 -2.23
C ALA A 221 -5.19 19.31 -0.85
N VAL A 222 -6.08 20.23 -0.42
CA VAL A 222 -6.83 20.11 0.83
C VAL A 222 -7.82 18.97 0.76
N TYR A 223 -8.67 18.95 -0.28
CA TYR A 223 -9.64 17.87 -0.48
C TYR A 223 -8.95 16.52 -0.62
N ARG A 224 -7.85 16.44 -1.37
CA ARG A 224 -7.07 15.21 -1.52
C ARG A 224 -6.56 14.69 -0.17
N SER A 225 -6.12 15.58 0.71
CA SER A 225 -5.70 15.20 2.07
C SER A 225 -6.84 14.67 2.91
N LEU A 226 -7.97 15.39 2.93
CA LEU A 226 -9.13 15.06 3.74
C LEU A 226 -9.74 13.72 3.30
N ILE A 227 -9.94 13.56 1.99
CA ILE A 227 -10.42 12.33 1.38
C ILE A 227 -9.42 11.20 1.64
N ALA A 228 -8.13 11.39 1.39
CA ALA A 228 -7.13 10.35 1.64
C ALA A 228 -7.10 9.92 3.11
N ALA A 229 -7.20 10.86 4.05
CA ALA A 229 -7.22 10.57 5.48
C ALA A 229 -8.44 9.74 5.87
N GLN A 230 -9.64 10.17 5.45
CA GLN A 230 -10.89 9.50 5.78
C GLN A 230 -11.06 8.16 5.06
N ALA A 231 -10.77 8.12 3.77
CA ALA A 231 -10.90 6.93 2.94
C ALA A 231 -9.81 5.89 3.29
N GLY A 232 -8.66 6.32 3.84
CA GLY A 232 -7.52 5.43 3.98
C GLY A 232 -6.81 5.16 2.65
N LEU A 233 -7.10 5.95 1.61
CA LEU A 233 -6.43 5.89 0.31
C LEU A 233 -5.13 6.68 0.31
N THR A 234 -4.26 6.35 -0.63
CA THR A 234 -3.10 7.15 -0.96
C THR A 234 -3.53 8.39 -1.78
N ILE A 235 -2.72 9.44 -1.69
CA ILE A 235 -3.02 10.73 -2.30
C ILE A 235 -3.11 10.61 -3.84
N ASP A 236 -2.34 9.74 -4.48
CA ASP A 236 -2.31 9.51 -5.93
C ASP A 236 -3.52 8.71 -6.47
N ARG A 237 -4.35 8.16 -5.59
CA ARG A 237 -5.55 7.36 -5.92
C ARG A 237 -6.85 8.17 -5.97
N ILE A 238 -6.74 9.48 -5.92
CA ILE A 238 -7.86 10.42 -5.93
C ILE A 238 -7.75 11.27 -7.19
N PHE A 239 -8.81 11.40 -7.98
CA PHE A 239 -8.78 12.14 -9.25
C PHE A 239 -9.91 13.15 -9.28
N PHE A 240 -9.60 14.43 -9.48
CA PHE A 240 -10.62 15.48 -9.51
C PHE A 240 -11.14 15.71 -10.93
N LEU A 241 -12.45 15.93 -11.03
CA LEU A 241 -13.10 16.50 -12.21
C LEU A 241 -13.64 17.87 -11.84
N HIS A 242 -13.13 18.87 -12.55
CA HIS A 242 -13.46 20.28 -12.36
C HIS A 242 -14.55 20.73 -13.34
N ASP A 243 -14.79 22.04 -13.39
CA ASP A 243 -15.70 22.71 -14.33
C ASP A 243 -17.18 22.37 -14.13
N ALA A 244 -17.64 22.39 -12.89
CA ALA A 244 -19.05 22.34 -12.52
C ALA A 244 -19.80 21.11 -13.10
N PRO A 245 -19.30 19.87 -12.92
CA PRO A 245 -19.85 18.66 -13.54
C PRO A 245 -21.30 18.36 -13.13
N ARG A 246 -21.77 18.91 -12.00
CA ARG A 246 -23.15 18.79 -11.49
C ARG A 246 -23.87 20.15 -11.39
N GLY A 247 -23.32 21.20 -12.02
CA GLY A 247 -23.81 22.58 -11.94
C GLY A 247 -22.85 23.53 -11.21
N PRO A 248 -23.13 24.84 -11.20
CA PRO A 248 -22.23 25.84 -10.61
C PRO A 248 -21.88 25.53 -9.14
N GLY A 249 -20.59 25.67 -8.80
CA GLY A 249 -20.08 25.39 -7.45
C GLY A 249 -19.76 23.92 -7.17
N THR A 250 -19.90 23.03 -8.16
CA THR A 250 -19.67 21.59 -7.98
C THR A 250 -18.29 21.17 -8.46
N ALA A 251 -17.73 20.16 -7.82
CA ALA A 251 -16.62 19.37 -8.31
C ALA A 251 -16.77 17.91 -7.85
N ASN A 252 -16.12 16.99 -8.59
CA ASN A 252 -16.19 15.56 -8.30
C ASN A 252 -14.80 15.02 -7.97
N ALA A 253 -14.73 14.06 -7.06
CA ALA A 253 -13.52 13.29 -6.76
C ALA A 253 -13.75 11.81 -7.04
N TYR A 254 -12.99 11.23 -7.96
CA TYR A 254 -13.03 9.81 -8.28
C TYR A 254 -11.98 9.07 -7.46
N LEU A 255 -12.44 8.07 -6.71
CA LEU A 255 -11.62 7.26 -5.83
C LEU A 255 -11.29 5.93 -6.51
N LEU A 256 -10.06 5.48 -6.39
CA LEU A 256 -9.57 4.23 -6.98
C LEU A 256 -8.89 3.37 -5.91
N LEU A 257 -9.26 2.11 -5.77
CA LEU A 257 -8.49 1.16 -4.95
C LEU A 257 -7.30 0.62 -5.73
N ASP A 258 -6.25 0.22 -5.02
CA ASP A 258 -5.18 -0.59 -5.60
C ASP A 258 -5.69 -1.94 -6.09
N THR A 259 -6.65 -2.50 -5.34
CA THR A 259 -7.25 -3.81 -5.58
C THR A 259 -8.73 -3.76 -5.21
N GLY A 260 -9.57 -4.37 -6.04
CA GLY A 260 -11.00 -4.48 -5.83
C GLY A 260 -11.80 -3.31 -6.35
N VAL A 261 -13.08 -3.35 -6.00
CA VAL A 261 -14.10 -2.38 -6.42
C VAL A 261 -14.58 -1.59 -5.20
N ILE A 262 -14.69 -0.27 -5.35
CA ILE A 262 -15.24 0.58 -4.30
C ILE A 262 -16.75 0.40 -4.22
N SER A 263 -17.25 0.18 -3.00
CA SER A 263 -18.70 0.07 -2.76
C SER A 263 -19.36 1.42 -2.54
N GLN A 264 -20.65 1.51 -2.86
CA GLN A 264 -21.45 2.72 -2.59
C GLN A 264 -21.51 3.08 -1.10
N PRO A 265 -21.71 2.15 -0.14
CA PRO A 265 -21.70 2.48 1.29
C PRO A 265 -20.41 3.16 1.76
N TYR A 266 -19.27 2.77 1.19
CA TYR A 266 -17.99 3.39 1.50
C TYR A 266 -17.88 4.80 0.90
N ILE A 267 -18.34 5.03 -0.34
CA ILE A 267 -18.45 6.36 -0.93
C ILE A 267 -19.32 7.28 -0.08
N ASP A 268 -20.47 6.77 0.41
CA ASP A 268 -21.39 7.54 1.24
C ASP A 268 -20.73 7.98 2.54
N GLN A 269 -19.92 7.11 3.17
CA GLN A 269 -19.16 7.44 4.38
C GLN A 269 -18.12 8.55 4.12
N VAL A 270 -17.41 8.51 2.99
CA VAL A 270 -16.46 9.56 2.62
C VAL A 270 -17.18 10.88 2.34
N ASN A 271 -18.31 10.82 1.64
CA ASN A 271 -19.13 12.01 1.35
C ASN A 271 -19.72 12.64 2.60
N ASP A 272 -20.18 11.85 3.58
CA ASP A 272 -20.65 12.36 4.86
C ASP A 272 -19.54 13.13 5.60
N TYR A 273 -18.33 12.58 5.62
CA TYR A 273 -17.17 13.24 6.23
C TYR A 273 -16.85 14.58 5.56
N ILE A 274 -16.86 14.63 4.23
CA ILE A 274 -16.54 15.87 3.49
C ILE A 274 -17.65 16.90 3.64
N MET A 275 -18.90 16.52 3.36
CA MET A 275 -20.02 17.45 3.22
C MET A 275 -20.79 17.66 4.51
N SER A 276 -21.22 16.60 5.20
CA SER A 276 -22.07 16.73 6.40
C SER A 276 -21.29 17.20 7.62
N GLN A 277 -20.00 16.81 7.73
CA GLN A 277 -19.17 17.12 8.89
C GLN A 277 -18.35 18.43 8.73
N GLY A 278 -18.61 19.19 7.66
CA GLY A 278 -18.09 20.55 7.48
C GLY A 278 -16.63 20.63 6.98
N HIS A 279 -16.11 19.58 6.34
CA HIS A 279 -14.76 19.57 5.75
C HIS A 279 -14.78 20.01 4.27
N HIS A 280 -15.55 21.06 3.97
CA HIS A 280 -15.71 21.63 2.64
C HIS A 280 -15.76 23.16 2.69
N GLY A 281 -15.48 23.83 1.57
CA GLY A 281 -15.66 25.28 1.45
C GLY A 281 -17.14 25.66 1.52
N HIS A 282 -17.43 26.86 2.06
CA HIS A 282 -18.81 27.30 2.34
C HIS A 282 -19.75 27.28 1.11
N GLY A 283 -19.22 27.45 -0.10
CA GLY A 283 -19.97 27.42 -1.35
C GLY A 283 -19.66 26.21 -2.24
N ASP A 284 -18.85 25.27 -1.75
CA ASP A 284 -18.37 24.14 -2.54
C ASP A 284 -19.29 22.93 -2.35
N ASP A 285 -19.73 22.34 -3.46
CA ASP A 285 -20.38 21.03 -3.49
C ASP A 285 -19.39 20.00 -4.05
N MET A 286 -18.64 19.39 -3.14
CA MET A 286 -17.73 18.29 -3.46
C MET A 286 -18.43 16.95 -3.28
N CYS A 287 -18.35 16.09 -4.29
CA CYS A 287 -18.87 14.73 -4.18
C CYS A 287 -17.87 13.71 -4.69
N CYS A 288 -17.64 12.69 -3.88
CA CYS A 288 -16.81 11.55 -4.18
C CYS A 288 -17.62 10.48 -4.91
N PHE A 289 -17.00 9.82 -5.88
CA PHE A 289 -17.54 8.72 -6.66
C PHE A 289 -16.51 7.60 -6.76
N ALA A 290 -16.97 6.36 -6.96
CA ALA A 290 -16.09 5.30 -7.42
C ALA A 290 -15.58 5.64 -8.83
N MET A 291 -14.32 5.32 -9.13
CA MET A 291 -13.80 5.40 -10.49
C MET A 291 -14.69 4.58 -11.43
N PRO A 292 -15.25 5.16 -12.52
CA PRO A 292 -16.10 4.42 -13.43
C PRO A 292 -15.37 3.24 -14.07
N GLU A 293 -16.01 2.07 -14.07
CA GLU A 293 -15.45 0.87 -14.66
C GLU A 293 -15.80 0.73 -16.14
N THR A 294 -14.93 0.04 -16.87
CA THR A 294 -15.16 -0.38 -18.26
C THR A 294 -14.93 -1.87 -18.36
N HIS A 295 -15.90 -2.62 -18.90
CA HIS A 295 -15.79 -4.05 -19.09
C HIS A 295 -15.31 -4.39 -20.51
N HIS A 296 -14.37 -5.34 -20.59
CA HIS A 296 -13.79 -5.77 -21.84
C HIS A 296 -13.70 -7.29 -21.89
N ASP A 297 -14.26 -7.89 -22.94
CA ASP A 297 -14.04 -9.31 -23.23
C ASP A 297 -12.67 -9.49 -23.88
N LEU A 298 -11.80 -10.27 -23.24
CA LEU A 298 -10.44 -10.52 -23.71
C LEU A 298 -10.27 -11.97 -24.16
N THR A 299 -9.68 -12.14 -25.34
CA THR A 299 -9.18 -13.45 -25.81
C THR A 299 -7.66 -13.37 -25.92
N VAL A 300 -6.96 -14.19 -25.13
CA VAL A 300 -5.49 -14.17 -25.07
C VAL A 300 -4.95 -15.50 -25.59
N THR A 301 -4.00 -15.44 -26.51
CA THR A 301 -3.24 -16.61 -27.00
C THR A 301 -1.83 -16.56 -26.45
N VAL A 302 -1.43 -17.59 -25.69
CA VAL A 302 -0.09 -17.69 -25.09
C VAL A 302 0.74 -18.72 -25.87
N TYR A 303 1.93 -18.31 -26.30
CA TYR A 303 2.87 -19.18 -26.99
C TYR A 303 3.93 -19.68 -26.01
N VAL A 304 3.98 -21.00 -25.81
CA VAL A 304 4.93 -21.66 -24.91
C VAL A 304 5.87 -22.54 -25.72
N LYS A 305 7.17 -22.46 -25.43
CA LYS A 305 8.16 -23.31 -26.10
C LYS A 305 7.98 -24.76 -25.65
N ASN A 306 7.79 -25.67 -26.60
CA ASN A 306 7.66 -27.11 -26.36
C ASN A 306 6.53 -27.50 -25.39
N LEU A 307 5.31 -27.01 -25.65
CA LEU A 307 4.10 -27.35 -24.87
C LEU A 307 3.90 -28.87 -24.70
N SER A 308 4.33 -29.67 -25.68
CA SER A 308 4.29 -31.14 -25.64
C SER A 308 5.14 -31.78 -24.54
N ASN A 309 6.10 -31.04 -23.96
CA ASN A 309 6.98 -31.51 -22.90
C ASN A 309 6.51 -31.08 -21.50
N ILE A 310 5.33 -30.46 -21.41
CA ILE A 310 4.75 -29.95 -20.17
C ILE A 310 3.61 -30.89 -19.76
N SER A 311 3.50 -31.20 -18.47
CA SER A 311 2.42 -32.05 -17.97
C SER A 311 1.06 -31.35 -18.08
N ASN A 312 -0.04 -32.11 -18.13
CA ASN A 312 -1.38 -31.51 -18.17
C ASN A 312 -1.69 -30.66 -16.92
N ASP A 313 -1.14 -31.05 -15.77
CA ASP A 313 -1.28 -30.30 -14.52
C ASP A 313 -0.55 -28.96 -14.63
N ASP A 314 0.68 -28.95 -15.14
CA ASP A 314 1.45 -27.73 -15.36
C ASP A 314 0.80 -26.81 -16.41
N ILE A 315 0.19 -27.37 -17.46
CA ILE A 315 -0.59 -26.59 -18.44
C ILE A 315 -1.79 -25.92 -17.77
N SER A 316 -2.47 -26.63 -16.87
CA SER A 316 -3.63 -26.10 -16.13
C SER A 316 -3.19 -24.99 -15.17
N HIS A 317 -2.09 -25.20 -14.43
CA HIS A 317 -1.48 -24.18 -13.59
C HIS A 317 -1.03 -22.95 -14.39
N LEU A 318 -0.43 -23.15 -15.56
CA LEU A 318 -0.03 -22.04 -16.44
C LEU A 318 -1.25 -21.23 -16.90
N LYS A 319 -2.34 -21.90 -17.31
CA LYS A 319 -3.58 -21.22 -17.70
C LYS A 319 -4.16 -20.40 -16.56
N SER A 320 -4.31 -20.99 -15.38
CA SER A 320 -4.83 -20.28 -14.21
C SER A 320 -3.91 -19.13 -13.79
N GLY A 321 -2.59 -19.30 -13.86
CA GLY A 321 -1.63 -18.24 -13.57
C GLY A 321 -1.70 -17.09 -14.57
N VAL A 322 -1.83 -17.37 -15.87
CA VAL A 322 -2.03 -16.35 -16.91
C VAL A 322 -3.34 -15.61 -16.70
N GLU A 323 -4.45 -16.32 -16.44
CA GLU A 323 -5.74 -15.71 -16.14
C GLU A 323 -5.64 -14.79 -14.92
N ASN A 324 -4.98 -15.26 -13.85
CA ASN A 324 -4.81 -14.48 -12.64
C ASN A 324 -3.96 -13.22 -12.87
N LEU A 325 -2.88 -13.31 -13.66
CA LEU A 325 -2.04 -12.17 -14.03
C LEU A 325 -2.83 -11.13 -14.85
N ILE A 326 -3.69 -11.57 -15.76
CA ILE A 326 -4.59 -10.68 -16.51
C ILE A 326 -5.55 -9.98 -15.53
N ARG A 327 -6.21 -10.73 -14.64
CA ARG A 327 -7.11 -10.18 -13.61
C ARG A 327 -6.40 -9.17 -12.69
N CYS A 328 -5.13 -9.39 -12.36
CA CYS A 328 -4.31 -8.43 -11.62
C CYS A 328 -4.10 -7.12 -12.37
N ALA A 329 -3.90 -7.17 -13.69
CA ALA A 329 -3.79 -5.96 -14.52
C ALA A 329 -5.08 -5.11 -14.49
N PHE A 330 -6.22 -5.74 -14.25
CA PHE A 330 -7.52 -5.10 -14.02
C PHE A 330 -7.84 -4.84 -12.54
N ARG A 331 -6.88 -5.06 -11.63
CA ARG A 331 -7.00 -4.83 -10.17
C ARG A 331 -8.05 -5.71 -9.49
N GLU A 332 -8.47 -6.82 -10.08
CA GLU A 332 -9.41 -7.73 -9.41
C GLU A 332 -8.78 -8.42 -8.20
N ASN A 333 -7.46 -8.60 -8.23
CA ASN A 333 -6.60 -9.05 -7.14
C ASN A 333 -5.17 -8.48 -7.32
N ASP A 334 -4.29 -8.60 -6.32
CA ASP A 334 -2.91 -8.06 -6.36
C ASP A 334 -1.83 -9.14 -6.47
N ASN A 335 -2.23 -10.37 -6.81
CA ASN A 335 -1.37 -11.53 -6.74
C ASN A 335 -0.82 -11.86 -8.14
N TYR A 336 0.13 -11.06 -8.61
CA TYR A 336 0.82 -11.24 -9.90
C TYR A 336 2.10 -12.07 -9.79
#